data_AF-A0A1S8TUW1-F1
#
_entry.id   AF-A0A1S8TUW1-F1
#
_cell.length_a   1.000
_cell.length_b   1.000
_cell.length_c   1.000
_cell.angle_alpha   90.00
_cell.angle_beta   90.00
_cell.angle_gamma   90.00
#
_symmetry.space_group_name_H-M   'P 1'
#
loop_
_entity.id
_entity.type
_entity.pdbx_description
1 polymer ?
#
loop_
_entity_poly.entity_id
_entity_poly.type
_entity_poly.pdbx_seq_one_letter_code
_entity_poly.pdbx_strand_id
1 'polypeptide(L)'
;MESNSTKVAKIATKMAICNRNEEEDLKRYYNEQGIKVTAVNIGGNINSSISKILESALVAAKRNQLIREEHLHEGAVIGATRDAIIQISNRANGQNVGGKIGIARGGEHISVCIFLNIGLLHLDEVVIGIGHRALPI
;
A
#
# COMPACT_ATOMS: atom_id res chain seq x y z
N MET A 1 18.35 5.43 -16.19
CA MET A 1 17.93 4.07 -15.76
C MET A 1 16.98 4.23 -14.60
N GLU A 2 15.80 3.62 -14.65
CA GLU A 2 14.89 3.58 -13.50
C GLU A 2 15.45 2.62 -12.45
N SER A 3 15.59 3.05 -11.19
CA SER A 3 16.00 2.17 -10.11
C SER A 3 14.89 1.15 -9.82
N ASN A 4 15.27 -0.06 -9.39
CA ASN A 4 14.27 -1.07 -9.03
C ASN A 4 13.33 -0.57 -7.91
N SER A 5 13.81 0.27 -6.99
CA SER A 5 12.98 0.90 -5.96
C SER A 5 11.90 1.82 -6.53
N THR A 6 12.25 2.67 -7.52
CA THR A 6 11.28 3.54 -8.20
C THR A 6 10.25 2.72 -8.98
N LYS A 7 10.69 1.65 -9.67
CA LYS A 7 9.77 0.74 -10.38
C LYS A 7 8.75 0.13 -9.43
N VAL A 8 9.19 -0.43 -8.29
CA VAL A 8 8.30 -1.05 -7.29
C VAL A 8 7.34 -0.01 -6.68
N ALA A 9 7.82 1.19 -6.39
CA ALA A 9 6.99 2.29 -5.90
C ALA A 9 5.85 2.64 -6.87
N LYS A 10 6.15 2.80 -8.17
CA LYS A 10 5.12 3.07 -9.20
C LYS A 10 4.09 1.96 -9.29
N ILE A 11 4.52 0.71 -9.18
CA ILE A 11 3.62 -0.45 -9.22
C ILE A 11 2.70 -0.45 -7.98
N ALA A 12 3.24 -0.21 -6.79
CA ALA A 12 2.43 -0.08 -5.57
C ALA A 12 1.40 1.05 -5.70
N THR A 13 1.77 2.19 -6.28
CA THR A 13 0.82 3.27 -6.58
C THR A 13 -0.26 2.83 -7.56
N LYS A 14 0.10 2.12 -8.63
CA LYS A 14 -0.88 1.59 -9.60
C LYS A 14 -1.88 0.64 -8.93
N MET A 15 -1.41 -0.20 -8.00
CA MET A 15 -2.28 -1.06 -7.20
C MET A 15 -3.18 -0.28 -6.25
N ALA A 16 -2.75 0.86 -5.72
CA ALA A 16 -3.56 1.69 -4.82
C ALA A 16 -4.69 2.44 -5.56
N ILE A 17 -4.51 2.77 -6.83
CA ILE A 17 -5.50 3.52 -7.62
C ILE A 17 -6.39 2.64 -8.52
N CYS A 18 -6.07 1.35 -8.66
CA CYS A 18 -6.83 0.47 -9.53
C CYS A 18 -8.21 0.15 -8.96
N ASN A 19 -9.17 -0.11 -9.84
CA ASN A 19 -10.47 -0.63 -9.45
C ASN A 19 -10.39 -2.15 -9.18
N ARG A 20 -11.52 -2.75 -8.78
CA ARG A 20 -11.57 -4.18 -8.42
C ARG A 20 -11.32 -5.12 -9.59
N ASN A 21 -11.76 -4.74 -10.79
CA ASN A 21 -11.59 -5.56 -12.00
C ASN A 21 -10.13 -5.53 -12.48
N GLU A 22 -9.52 -4.33 -12.47
CA GLU A 22 -8.12 -4.13 -12.84
C GLU A 22 -7.15 -4.85 -11.89
N GLU A 23 -7.52 -5.05 -10.62
CA GLU A 23 -6.62 -5.63 -9.61
C GLU A 23 -6.14 -7.04 -9.99
N GLU A 24 -7.04 -7.91 -10.45
CA GLU A 24 -6.68 -9.29 -10.81
C GLU A 24 -5.85 -9.35 -12.10
N ASP A 25 -6.13 -8.46 -13.04
CA ASP A 25 -5.35 -8.33 -14.27
C ASP A 25 -3.92 -7.84 -13.97
N LEU A 26 -3.79 -6.83 -13.11
CA LEU A 26 -2.49 -6.32 -12.68
C LEU A 26 -1.70 -7.35 -11.89
N LYS A 27 -2.35 -8.14 -11.01
CA LYS A 27 -1.71 -9.26 -10.29
C LYS A 27 -1.08 -10.24 -11.27
N ARG A 28 -1.83 -10.69 -12.28
CA ARG A 28 -1.32 -11.62 -13.31
C ARG A 28 -0.17 -11.00 -14.10
N TYR A 29 -0.38 -9.79 -14.61
CA TYR A 29 0.61 -9.06 -15.41
C TYR A 29 1.95 -8.83 -14.71
N TYR A 30 1.92 -8.45 -13.42
CA TYR A 30 3.16 -8.22 -12.66
C TYR A 30 3.81 -9.51 -12.18
N ASN A 31 3.03 -10.56 -11.92
CA ASN A 31 3.57 -11.86 -11.56
C ASN A 31 4.41 -12.46 -12.69
N GLU A 32 3.99 -12.29 -13.95
CA GLU A 32 4.78 -12.68 -15.15
C GLU A 32 6.14 -11.96 -15.23
N GLN A 33 6.26 -10.79 -14.59
CA GLN A 33 7.50 -10.01 -14.51
C GLN A 33 8.30 -10.29 -13.23
N GLY A 34 7.91 -11.28 -12.43
CA GLY A 34 8.54 -11.60 -11.15
C GLY A 34 8.27 -10.57 -10.04
N ILE A 35 7.21 -9.77 -10.17
CA ILE A 35 6.83 -8.76 -9.18
C ILE A 35 5.52 -9.19 -8.52
N LYS A 36 5.56 -9.41 -7.21
CA LYS A 36 4.37 -9.76 -6.45
C LYS A 36 3.65 -8.51 -5.99
N VAL A 37 2.34 -8.49 -6.16
CA VAL A 37 1.51 -7.32 -5.83
C VAL A 37 0.24 -7.73 -5.11
N THR A 38 -0.29 -6.84 -4.30
CA THR A 38 -1.62 -6.96 -3.71
C THR A 38 -2.22 -5.59 -3.50
N ALA A 39 -3.55 -5.52 -3.42
CA ALA A 39 -4.22 -4.33 -2.91
C ALA A 39 -5.31 -4.68 -1.89
N VAL A 40 -5.67 -3.71 -1.05
CA VAL A 40 -6.66 -3.89 0.03
C VAL A 40 -7.48 -2.62 0.18
N ASN A 41 -8.80 -2.75 0.15
CA ASN A 41 -9.70 -1.63 0.42
C ASN A 41 -9.72 -1.29 1.91
N ILE A 42 -9.71 -0.01 2.24
CA ILE A 42 -9.80 0.52 3.60
C ILE A 42 -10.79 1.68 3.66
N GLY A 43 -11.31 1.94 4.85
CA GLY A 43 -12.16 3.10 5.11
C GLY A 43 -12.57 3.20 6.56
N GLY A 44 -13.17 4.35 6.90
CA GLY A 44 -13.54 4.74 8.26
C GLY A 44 -12.78 5.98 8.72
N ASN A 45 -12.89 6.32 10.00
CA ASN A 45 -12.15 7.46 10.56
C ASN A 45 -10.64 7.14 10.59
N ILE A 46 -9.80 8.04 10.05
CA ILE A 46 -8.37 7.74 9.86
C ILE A 46 -7.68 7.42 11.19
N ASN A 47 -7.96 8.18 12.27
CA ASN A 47 -7.25 8.07 13.54
C ASN A 47 -7.55 6.75 14.24
N SER A 48 -8.82 6.32 14.25
CA SER A 48 -9.20 5.03 14.84
C SER A 48 -8.87 3.83 13.95
N SER A 49 -8.58 4.06 12.66
CA SER A 49 -8.32 2.99 11.69
C SER A 49 -6.83 2.67 11.51
N ILE A 50 -5.89 3.42 12.12
CA ILE A 50 -4.44 3.22 11.92
C ILE A 50 -4.02 1.76 12.18
N SER A 51 -4.41 1.17 13.32
CA SER A 51 -4.06 -0.22 13.65
C SER A 51 -4.60 -1.21 12.62
N LYS A 52 -5.85 -0.99 12.18
CA LYS A 52 -6.51 -1.81 11.16
C LYS A 52 -5.85 -1.68 9.78
N ILE A 53 -5.36 -0.50 9.42
CA ILE A 53 -4.62 -0.26 8.17
C ILE A 53 -3.31 -1.03 8.18
N LEU A 54 -2.55 -0.94 9.28
CA LEU A 54 -1.30 -1.68 9.47
C LEU A 54 -1.51 -3.19 9.39
N GLU A 55 -2.51 -3.70 10.11
CA GLU A 55 -2.86 -5.13 10.10
C GLU A 55 -3.30 -5.59 8.71
N SER A 56 -4.18 -4.83 8.05
CA SER A 56 -4.68 -5.17 6.71
C SER A 56 -3.56 -5.25 5.68
N ALA A 57 -2.60 -4.30 5.72
CA ALA A 57 -1.44 -4.32 4.84
C ALA A 57 -0.56 -5.55 5.09
N LEU A 58 -0.29 -5.86 6.36
CA LEU A 58 0.53 -7.00 6.75
C LEU A 58 -0.12 -8.33 6.36
N VAL A 59 -1.39 -8.52 6.68
CA VAL A 59 -2.15 -9.74 6.37
C VAL A 59 -2.22 -9.96 4.86
N ALA A 60 -2.47 -8.91 4.08
CA ALA A 60 -2.51 -9.03 2.62
C ALA A 60 -1.14 -9.34 2.01
N ALA A 61 -0.06 -8.74 2.53
CA ALA A 61 1.29 -9.04 2.07
C ALA A 61 1.67 -10.51 2.33
N LYS A 62 1.30 -11.06 3.49
CA LYS A 62 1.52 -12.48 3.82
C LYS A 62 0.66 -13.42 2.98
N ARG A 63 -0.66 -13.18 2.93
CA ARG A 63 -1.62 -14.03 2.22
C ARG A 63 -1.29 -14.16 0.72
N ASN A 64 -0.82 -13.08 0.10
CA ASN A 64 -0.43 -13.08 -1.31
C ASN A 64 1.07 -13.39 -1.52
N GLN A 65 1.76 -13.84 -0.46
CA GLN A 65 3.15 -14.30 -0.50
C GLN A 65 4.15 -13.23 -1.00
N LEU A 66 3.85 -11.94 -0.78
CA LEU A 66 4.81 -10.87 -1.04
C LEU A 66 5.98 -11.00 -0.07
N ILE A 67 5.74 -11.41 1.18
CA ILE A 67 6.77 -11.51 2.21
C ILE A 67 6.81 -12.90 2.85
N ARG A 68 7.93 -13.21 3.51
CA ARG A 68 8.04 -14.35 4.42
C ARG A 68 7.44 -14.01 5.77
N GLU A 69 6.96 -15.00 6.50
CA GLU A 69 6.42 -14.85 7.86
C GLU A 69 7.58 -14.78 8.87
N GLU A 70 8.36 -13.71 8.78
CA GLU A 70 9.54 -13.47 9.59
C GLU A 70 9.55 -12.02 10.09
N HIS A 71 10.02 -11.81 11.32
CA HIS A 71 9.97 -10.51 11.99
C HIS A 71 10.57 -9.35 11.15
N LEU A 72 11.68 -9.59 10.45
CA LEU A 72 12.32 -8.60 9.57
C LEU A 72 11.39 -8.17 8.42
N HIS A 73 10.77 -9.15 7.77
CA HIS A 73 9.89 -8.94 6.63
C HIS A 73 8.58 -8.27 7.04
N GLU A 74 7.97 -8.71 8.14
CA GLU A 74 6.77 -8.09 8.70
C GLU A 74 7.05 -6.63 9.11
N GLY A 75 8.17 -6.39 9.80
CA GLY A 75 8.60 -5.07 10.22
C GLY A 75 8.82 -4.10 9.05
N ALA A 76 9.29 -4.58 7.91
CA ALA A 76 9.43 -3.75 6.72
C ALA A 76 8.08 -3.35 6.10
N VAL A 77 7.09 -4.23 6.08
CA VAL A 77 5.74 -3.87 5.61
C VAL A 77 5.09 -2.85 6.53
N ILE A 78 5.17 -3.09 7.85
CA ILE A 78 4.64 -2.19 8.86
C ILE A 78 5.34 -0.83 8.79
N GLY A 79 6.67 -0.81 8.66
CA GLY A 79 7.47 0.40 8.50
C GLY A 79 7.08 1.20 7.25
N ALA A 80 7.03 0.55 6.09
CA ALA A 80 6.61 1.22 4.84
C ALA A 80 5.17 1.74 4.94
N THR A 81 4.26 0.98 5.54
CA THR A 81 2.87 1.40 5.73
C THR A 81 2.79 2.62 6.66
N ARG A 82 3.60 2.66 7.72
CA ARG A 82 3.64 3.78 8.66
C ARG A 82 4.14 5.06 8.00
N ASP A 83 5.16 4.98 7.16
CA ASP A 83 5.66 6.14 6.40
C ASP A 83 4.59 6.68 5.43
N ALA A 84 3.86 5.77 4.76
CA ALA A 84 2.73 6.15 3.91
C ALA A 84 1.61 6.85 4.71
N ILE A 85 1.29 6.34 5.91
CA ILE A 85 0.30 6.98 6.82
C ILE A 85 0.77 8.37 7.23
N ILE A 86 2.03 8.54 7.63
CA ILE A 86 2.58 9.85 8.06
C ILE A 86 2.40 10.92 6.97
N GLN A 87 2.60 10.56 5.69
CA GLN A 87 2.42 11.49 4.58
C GLN A 87 0.98 11.96 4.40
N ILE A 88 -0.01 11.10 4.65
CA ILE A 88 -1.44 11.46 4.49
C ILE A 88 -2.05 12.08 5.75
N SER A 89 -1.45 11.86 6.93
CA SER A 89 -2.01 12.24 8.22
C SER A 89 -2.43 13.70 8.30
N ASN A 90 -1.59 14.63 7.83
CA ASN A 90 -1.86 16.07 7.97
C ASN A 90 -3.13 16.54 7.25
N ARG A 91 -3.52 15.86 6.16
CA ARG A 91 -4.72 16.21 5.38
C ARG A 91 -5.94 15.40 5.80
N ALA A 92 -5.74 14.16 6.24
CA ALA A 92 -6.84 13.27 6.61
C ALA A 92 -7.26 13.35 8.09
N ASN A 93 -6.47 14.00 8.96
CA ASN A 93 -6.65 13.98 10.41
C ASN A 93 -8.09 14.33 10.84
N GLY A 94 -8.69 13.47 11.66
CA GLY A 94 -10.05 13.62 12.17
C GLY A 94 -11.17 13.30 11.16
N GLN A 95 -10.84 12.99 9.91
CA GLN A 95 -11.82 12.77 8.85
C GLN A 95 -12.10 11.29 8.59
N ASN A 96 -13.26 11.03 8.00
CA ASN A 96 -13.56 9.73 7.41
C ASN A 96 -12.89 9.63 6.03
N VAL A 97 -12.30 8.48 5.77
CA VAL A 97 -11.59 8.19 4.51
C VAL A 97 -12.12 6.92 3.88
N GLY A 98 -11.91 6.79 2.58
CA GLY A 98 -12.17 5.58 1.81
C GLY A 98 -11.17 5.42 0.67
N GLY A 99 -10.76 4.19 0.39
CA GLY A 99 -9.86 3.93 -0.74
C GLY A 99 -9.08 2.65 -0.52
N LYS A 100 -7.80 2.64 -0.89
CA LYS A 100 -7.06 1.40 -1.04
C LYS A 100 -5.58 1.55 -0.69
N ILE A 101 -5.03 0.47 -0.15
CA ILE A 101 -3.61 0.24 0.04
C ILE A 101 -3.12 -0.62 -1.13
N GLY A 102 -2.12 -0.16 -1.86
CA GLY A 102 -1.41 -0.94 -2.86
C GLY A 102 -0.04 -1.35 -2.34
N ILE A 103 0.34 -2.61 -2.54
CA ILE A 103 1.64 -3.15 -2.11
C ILE A 103 2.29 -3.86 -3.28
N ALA A 104 3.58 -3.62 -3.48
CA ALA A 104 4.38 -4.30 -4.48
C ALA A 104 5.72 -4.74 -3.89
N ARG A 105 6.19 -5.94 -4.26
CA ARG A 105 7.54 -6.42 -3.98
C ARG A 105 8.19 -6.92 -5.26
N GLY A 106 9.38 -6.42 -5.54
CA GLY A 106 10.22 -6.85 -6.67
C GLY A 106 11.68 -6.85 -6.25
N GLY A 107 12.34 -8.01 -6.35
CA GLY A 107 13.68 -8.23 -5.81
C GLY A 107 13.76 -7.85 -4.33
N GLU A 108 14.69 -6.98 -4.00
CA GLU A 108 14.95 -6.52 -2.63
C GLU A 108 14.05 -5.35 -2.18
N HIS A 109 13.10 -4.92 -3.01
CA HIS A 109 12.31 -3.74 -2.69
C HIS A 109 10.87 -4.10 -2.42
N ILE A 110 10.33 -3.53 -1.35
CA ILE A 110 8.90 -3.50 -1.09
C ILE A 110 8.44 -2.05 -0.95
N SER A 111 7.28 -1.74 -1.51
CA SER A 111 6.64 -0.44 -1.37
C SER A 111 5.17 -0.59 -1.03
N VAL A 112 4.69 0.31 -0.18
CA VAL A 112 3.30 0.43 0.23
C VAL A 112 2.84 1.83 -0.17
N CYS A 113 1.78 1.91 -0.96
CA CYS A 113 1.13 3.15 -1.33
C CYS A 113 -0.29 3.15 -0.75
N ILE A 114 -0.71 4.26 -0.18
CA ILE A 114 -2.07 4.48 0.30
C ILE A 114 -2.67 5.60 -0.54
N PHE A 115 -3.82 5.34 -1.16
CA PHE A 115 -4.57 6.33 -1.92
C PHE A 115 -6.01 6.37 -1.41
N LEU A 116 -6.45 7.53 -0.94
CA LEU A 116 -7.74 7.70 -0.26
C LEU A 116 -8.47 8.95 -0.73
N ASN A 117 -9.78 8.87 -0.75
CA ASN A 117 -10.66 10.03 -0.69
C ASN A 117 -10.92 10.41 0.79
N ILE A 118 -11.20 11.69 1.02
CA ILE A 118 -11.63 12.22 2.31
C ILE A 118 -13.09 12.62 2.20
N GLY A 119 -13.94 12.05 3.06
CA GLY A 119 -15.35 12.43 3.14
C GLY A 119 -15.54 13.62 4.08
N LEU A 120 -15.41 14.84 3.57
CA LEU A 120 -15.71 16.08 4.30
C LEU A 120 -16.79 16.90 3.58
N LEU A 121 -18.02 16.93 4.09
CA LEU A 121 -19.08 17.92 3.73
C LEU A 121 -19.12 18.32 2.23
N HIS A 122 -19.08 17.35 1.31
CA HIS A 122 -19.09 17.50 -0.16
C HIS A 122 -17.78 17.93 -0.85
N LEU A 123 -16.64 17.93 -0.15
CA LEU A 123 -15.32 18.16 -0.72
C LEU A 123 -14.72 16.84 -1.20
N ASP A 124 -14.49 16.72 -2.52
CA ASP A 124 -13.82 15.58 -3.16
C ASP A 124 -12.30 15.66 -3.00
N GLU A 125 -11.83 15.68 -1.75
CA GLU A 125 -10.40 15.71 -1.45
C GLU A 125 -9.75 14.34 -1.55
N VAL A 126 -8.49 14.31 -1.98
CA VAL A 126 -7.71 13.08 -2.14
C VAL A 126 -6.35 13.20 -1.47
N VAL A 127 -5.88 12.08 -0.92
CA VAL A 127 -4.56 11.97 -0.30
C VAL A 127 -3.83 10.74 -0.83
N ILE A 128 -2.53 10.90 -0.98
CA ILE A 128 -1.63 9.82 -1.35
C ILE A 128 -0.41 9.84 -0.44
N GLY A 129 0.02 8.66 -0.01
CA GLY A 129 1.25 8.48 0.74
C GLY A 129 1.96 7.22 0.31
N ILE A 130 3.29 7.24 0.33
CA ILE A 130 4.12 6.10 -0.06
C ILE A 130 5.24 5.85 0.94
N GLY A 131 5.47 4.59 1.25
CA GLY A 131 6.64 4.15 1.99
C GLY A 131 7.36 3.02 1.25
N HIS A 132 8.66 2.95 1.47
CA HIS A 132 9.54 1.97 0.85
C HIS A 132 10.47 1.35 1.89
N ARG A 133 10.79 0.08 1.74
CA ARG A 133 11.87 -0.59 2.47
C ARG A 133 12.67 -1.47 1.52
N ALA A 134 13.95 -1.64 1.82
CA ALA A 134 14.77 -2.69 1.25
C ALA A 134 14.77 -3.91 2.18
N LEU A 135 14.67 -5.10 1.60
CA LEU A 135 14.60 -6.38 2.27
C LEU A 135 15.46 -7.40 1.51
N PRO A 136 16.15 -8.31 2.20
CA PRO A 136 16.78 -9.45 1.53
C PRO A 136 15.72 -10.29 0.78
N ILE A 137 16.15 -10.98 -0.27
CA ILE A 137 15.30 -11.84 -1.10
C ILE A 137 14.74 -13.00 -0.26
#